data_AF-A0A954XAE9-F1
#
_entry.id   AF-A0A954XAE9-F1
#
_cell.length_a   1.000
_cell.length_b   1.000
_cell.length_c   1.000
_cell.angle_alpha   90.00
_cell.angle_beta   90.00
_cell.angle_gamma   90.00
#
_symmetry.space_group_name_H-M   'P 1'
#
loop_
_entity.id
_entity.type
_entity.pdbx_description
1 polymer ?
#
loop_
_entity_poly.entity_id
_entity_poly.type
_entity_poly.pdbx_seq_one_letter_code
_entity_poly.pdbx_strand_id
1 'polypeptide(L)' 'MFNDRQSAPLLAYDVQIGHVRVRVLGNSPEEAVEHARRRLCAEMPRMWDLIASLAAPRFAVQLATSISAADPPARKH' A
#
# COMPACT_ATOMS: atom_id res chain seq x y z
N MET A 1 11.70 31.14 -5.90
CA MET A 1 11.33 30.92 -4.49
C MET A 1 11.28 29.43 -4.27
N PHE A 2 12.20 28.90 -3.46
CA PHE A 2 12.25 27.48 -3.12
C PHE A 2 11.07 27.21 -2.20
N ASN A 3 10.04 26.54 -2.72
CA ASN A 3 8.96 26.08 -1.87
C ASN A 3 9.58 25.08 -0.90
N ASP A 4 9.49 25.41 0.38
CA ASP A 4 9.94 24.60 1.49
C ASP A 4 9.58 23.13 1.20
N ARG A 5 10.63 22.30 1.07
CA ARG A 5 10.49 20.84 0.98
C ARG A 5 9.95 20.41 2.34
N GLN A 6 8.64 20.52 2.53
CA GLN A 6 7.95 19.86 3.60
C GLN A 6 8.16 18.37 3.39
N SER A 7 9.25 17.86 3.96
CA SER A 7 9.42 16.46 4.32
C SER A 7 8.37 16.18 5.39
N ALA A 8 7.10 16.13 4.98
CA ALA A 8 6.08 15.49 5.79
C ALA A 8 6.62 14.08 6.12
N PRO A 9 6.46 13.60 7.35
CA PRO A 9 6.94 12.29 7.72
C PRO A 9 6.30 11.27 6.79
N LEU A 10 7.14 10.59 5.99
CA LEU A 10 6.68 9.51 5.13
C LEU A 10 6.07 8.44 6.03
N LEU A 11 4.75 8.30 5.96
CA LEU A 11 4.00 7.30 6.68
C LEU A 11 4.07 5.99 5.91
N ALA A 12 4.28 4.89 6.62
CA ALA A 12 4.17 3.58 6.02
C ALA A 12 2.70 3.24 5.84
N TYR A 13 2.33 2.81 4.65
CA TYR A 13 1.01 2.33 4.29
C TYR A 13 1.12 0.90 3.77
N ASP A 14 0.20 0.07 4.23
CA ASP A 14 -0.02 -1.27 3.73
C ASP A 14 -1.18 -1.21 2.73
N VAL A 15 -0.87 -1.48 1.47
CA VAL A 15 -1.84 -1.45 0.38
C VAL A 15 -2.09 -2.88 -0.06
N GLN A 16 -3.34 -3.33 0.11
CA GLN A 16 -3.78 -4.65 -0.29
C GLN A 16 -4.75 -4.59 -1.48
N ILE A 17 -4.53 -5.46 -2.46
CA ILE A 17 -5.36 -5.65 -3.64
C ILE A 17 -5.66 -7.14 -3.77
N GLY A 18 -6.87 -7.55 -3.40
CA GLY A 18 -7.22 -8.96 -3.34
C GLY A 18 -6.27 -9.73 -2.41
N HIS A 19 -5.41 -10.57 -3.00
CA HIS A 19 -4.42 -11.39 -2.29
C HIS A 19 -3.02 -10.78 -2.23
N VAL A 20 -2.76 -9.71 -3.00
CA VAL A 20 -1.45 -9.08 -3.05
C VAL A 20 -1.39 -7.94 -2.05
N ARG A 21 -0.35 -7.92 -1.22
CA ARG A 21 -0.11 -6.88 -0.22
C ARG A 21 1.25 -6.26 -0.47
N VAL A 22 1.29 -4.94 -0.57
CA VAL A 22 2.53 -4.18 -0.76
C VAL A 22 2.61 -3.07 0.28
N ARG A 23 3.79 -2.93 0.88
CA ARG A 23 4.06 -1.84 1.81
C ARG A 23 4.78 -0.72 1.07
N VAL A 24 4.24 0.48 1.19
CA VAL A 24 4.76 1.69 0.54
C VAL A 24 4.85 2.81 1.54
N LEU A 25 5.77 3.74 1.27
CA LEU A 25 5.90 4.97 2.03
C LEU A 25 5.20 6.08 1.25
N GLY A 26 4.42 6.90 1.93
CA GLY A 26 3.77 8.06 1.33
C GLY A 26 3.36 9.07 2.38
N ASN A 27 3.04 10.28 1.94
CA ASN A 27 2.54 11.33 2.81
C ASN A 27 1.02 11.27 2.98
N SER A 28 0.32 10.54 2.11
CA SER A 28 -1.14 10.42 2.08
C SER A 28 -1.56 9.07 1.54
N PRO A 29 -2.77 8.58 1.87
CA PRO A 29 -3.28 7.31 1.35
C PRO A 29 -3.39 7.31 -0.18
N GLU A 30 -3.72 8.44 -0.80
CA GLU A 30 -3.77 8.58 -2.27
C GLU A 30 -2.38 8.42 -2.90
N GLU A 31 -1.37 9.06 -2.32
CA GLU A 31 0.04 8.92 -2.74
C GLU A 31 0.52 7.48 -2.54
N ALA A 32 0.15 6.85 -1.43
CA ALA A 32 0.45 5.44 -1.17
C ALA A 32 -0.15 4.51 -2.24
N VAL A 33 -1.40 4.72 -2.65
CA VAL A 33 -2.02 3.93 -3.74
C VAL A 33 -1.24 4.10 -5.04
N GLU A 34 -0.84 5.33 -5.38
CA GLU A 34 -0.10 5.57 -6.61
C GLU A 34 1.29 4.91 -6.59
N HIS A 35 2.00 5.01 -5.46
CA HIS A 35 3.29 4.33 -5.26
C HIS A 35 3.14 2.81 -5.31
N ALA A 36 2.11 2.25 -4.66
CA ALA A 36 1.80 0.82 -4.67
C ALA A 36 1.50 0.34 -6.08
N ARG A 37 0.68 1.09 -6.84
CA ARG A 37 0.34 0.79 -8.22
C ARG A 37 1.59 0.76 -9.10
N ARG A 38 2.44 1.78 -9.04
CA ARG A 38 3.70 1.81 -9.82
C ARG A 38 4.59 0.61 -9.51
N ARG A 39 4.72 0.25 -8.22
CA ARG A 39 5.53 -0.89 -7.79
C ARG A 39 4.95 -2.23 -8.27
N LEU A 40 3.64 -2.42 -8.13
CA LEU A 40 2.96 -3.61 -8.61
C LEU A 40 3.01 -3.75 -10.13
N CYS A 41 2.90 -2.65 -10.87
CA CYS A 41 3.07 -2.64 -12.32
C CYS A 41 4.49 -3.07 -12.74
N ALA A 42 5.51 -2.67 -11.97
CA ALA A 42 6.90 -3.05 -12.23
C ALA A 42 7.18 -4.51 -11.84
N GLU A 43 6.63 -4.99 -10.73
CA GLU A 43 6.83 -6.37 -10.25
C GLU A 43 5.99 -7.40 -11.03
N MET A 44 4.81 -7.01 -11.51
CA MET A 44 3.87 -7.90 -12.21
C MET A 44 3.39 -7.26 -13.52
N PRO A 45 4.27 -7.13 -14.52
CA PRO A 45 3.90 -6.52 -15.81
C PRO A 45 2.77 -7.26 -16.53
N ARG A 46 2.60 -8.56 -16.27
CA ARG A 46 1.49 -9.37 -16.80
C ARG A 46 0.12 -9.04 -16.17
N MET A 47 0.12 -8.54 -14.94
CA MET A 47 -1.09 -8.12 -14.22
C MET A 47 -1.35 -6.62 -14.37
N TRP A 48 -0.53 -5.92 -15.16
CA TRP A 48 -0.67 -4.48 -15.39
C TRP A 48 -2.08 -4.11 -15.86
N ASP A 49 -2.67 -4.86 -16.77
CA ASP A 49 -4.01 -4.61 -17.30
C ASP A 49 -5.09 -4.67 -16.21
N LEU A 50 -4.98 -5.65 -15.30
CA LEU A 50 -5.84 -5.77 -14.13
C LEU A 50 -5.60 -4.64 -13.13
N ILE A 51 -4.34 -4.34 -12.81
CA ILE A 51 -3.96 -3.27 -11.87
C ILE A 51 -4.35 -1.88 -12.39
N ALA A 52 -4.28 -1.67 -13.71
CA ALA A 52 -4.65 -0.43 -14.37
C ALA A 52 -6.17 -0.26 -14.51
N SER A 53 -6.90 -1.37 -14.69
CA SER A 53 -8.37 -1.38 -14.77
C SER A 53 -9.04 -1.37 -13.39
N LEU A 54 -8.31 -1.62 -12.32
CA LEU A 54 -8.83 -1.58 -10.95
C LEU A 54 -9.01 -0.13 -10.48
N ALA A 55 -10.25 0.23 -10.14
CA ALA A 55 -10.57 1.52 -9.54
C ALA A 55 -9.98 1.64 -8.13
N ALA A 56 -9.53 2.85 -7.76
CA ALA A 56 -8.98 3.22 -6.45
C ALA A 56 -9.70 2.64 -5.21
N PRO A 57 -11.06 2.53 -5.14
CA PRO A 57 -11.73 1.95 -3.98
C PRO A 57 -11.47 0.45 -3.75
N ARG A 58 -10.86 -0.27 -4.69
CA ARG A 58 -10.46 -1.68 -4.50
C ARG A 58 -9.09 -1.84 -3.83
N PHE A 59 -8.36 -0.75 -3.66
CA PHE A 59 -7.10 -0.74 -2.93
C PHE A 59 -7.45 -0.52 -1.46
N ALA A 60 -7.35 -1.58 -0.66
CA ALA A 60 -7.47 -1.46 0.78
C ALA A 60 -6.16 -0.85 1.31
N VAL A 61 -6.19 0.42 1.67
CA VAL A 61 -5.05 1.15 2.23
C VAL A 61 -5.22 1.23 3.74
N GLN A 62 -4.26 0.67 4.47
CA GLN A 62 -4.19 0.80 5.92
C GLN A 62 -2.89 1.49 6.29
N LEU A 63 -2.93 2.44 7.21
CA LEU A 63 -1.71 3.01 7.76
C LEU A 63 -0.98 1.90 8.51
N ALA A 64 0.24 1.58 8.08
CA ALA A 64 1.09 0.59 8.71
C ALA A 64 1.67 1.21 9.99
N THR A 65 0.80 1.38 10.98
CA THR A 65 1.21 1.62 12.36
C THR A 65 1.92 0.34 12.79
N SER A 66 3.24 0.35 12.83
CA SER A 66 3.99 -0.75 13.45
C SER A 66 3.52 -0.86 14.90
N ILE A 67 2.65 -1.84 15.23
CA ILE A 67 2.86 -3.03 16.11
C ILE A 67 1.60 -3.93 16.19
N SER A 68 1.72 -5.18 15.69
CA SER A 68 1.15 -6.45 16.22
C SER A 68 1.32 -7.51 15.12
N ALA A 69 2.23 -8.50 15.18
CA ALA A 69 2.44 -9.50 16.23
C ALA A 69 1.13 -10.18 16.68
N ALA A 70 1.03 -11.48 16.38
CA ALA A 70 0.07 -12.46 16.86
C ALA A 70 -1.34 -12.48 16.20
N ASP A 71 -1.50 -13.34 15.19
CA ASP A 71 -2.61 -14.29 15.24
C ASP A 71 -2.04 -15.58 15.88
N PRO A 72 -2.39 -15.92 17.14
CA PRO A 72 -2.04 -17.23 17.69
C PRO A 72 -2.88 -18.31 16.97
N PRO A 73 -2.31 -19.47 16.60
CA PRO A 73 -3.07 -20.54 15.98
C PRO A 73 -4.23 -20.93 16.91
N ALA A 74 -5.44 -20.81 16.39
CA ALA A 74 -6.67 -21.20 17.06
C ALA A 74 -6.55 -22.65 17.57
N ARG A 75 -6.41 -22.80 18.88
CA ARG A 75 -6.39 -24.08 19.59
C ARG A 75 -7.82 -24.44 19.98
N LYS A 76 -8.48 -25.37 19.27
CA LYS A 76 -9.61 -26.27 19.68
C LYS A 76 -9.60 -27.43 18.66
N HIS A 77 -9.54 -28.73 18.98
CA HIS A 77 -10.18 -29.52 20.04
C HIS A 77 -9.36 -30.80 20.26
#